data_AF-A0A956N280-F1
#
_entry.id   AF-A0A956N280-F1
#
_cell.length_a   1.000
_cell.length_b   1.000
_cell.length_c   1.000
_cell.angle_alpha   90.00
_cell.angle_beta   90.00
_cell.angle_gamma   90.00
#
_symmetry.space_group_name_H-M   'P 1'
#
loop_
_entity.id
_entity.type
_entity.pdbx_description
1 polymer ?
#
loop_
_entity_poly.entity_id
_entity_poly.type
_entity_poly.pdbx_seq_one_letter_code
_entity_poly.pdbx_strand_id
1 'polypeptide(L)'
;MHPLVNIGIRAARAAGNIIVRSLDRLDSLTVKEKSANDFVSEVDREAERLIIETIRRSYPGHGFLGEESGRHAGDESVWIIDPLDGT
;
A
#
# COMPACT_ATOMS: atom_id res chain seq x y z
N MET A 1 -15.58 -2.31 -18.17
CA MET A 1 -14.39 -1.97 -17.34
C MET A 1 -13.57 -3.25 -17.17
N HIS A 2 -12.26 -3.21 -17.41
CA HIS A 2 -11.41 -4.42 -17.37
C HIS A 2 -11.33 -4.99 -15.94
N PRO A 3 -11.49 -6.31 -15.71
CA PRO A 3 -11.53 -6.90 -14.36
C PRO A 3 -10.32 -6.53 -13.48
N LEU A 4 -9.11 -6.53 -14.03
CA LEU A 4 -7.89 -6.10 -13.31
C LEU A 4 -8.00 -4.66 -12.80
N VAL A 5 -8.49 -3.74 -13.64
CA VAL A 5 -8.61 -2.32 -13.28
C VAL A 5 -9.59 -2.14 -12.11
N ASN A 6 -10.67 -2.91 -12.05
CA ASN A 6 -11.62 -2.85 -10.94
C ASN A 6 -10.95 -3.25 -9.60
N ILE A 7 -10.09 -4.27 -9.63
CA ILE A 7 -9.37 -4.73 -8.44
C ILE A 7 -8.28 -3.72 -8.05
N GLY A 8 -7.57 -3.14 -9.02
CA GLY A 8 -6.61 -2.06 -8.78
C GLY A 8 -7.26 -0.84 -8.12
N ILE A 9 -8.39 -0.37 -8.63
CA ILE A 9 -9.15 0.74 -8.04
C ILE A 9 -9.59 0.40 -6.61
N ARG A 10 -10.04 -0.83 -6.36
CA ARG A 10 -10.45 -1.27 -5.02
C ARG A 10 -9.28 -1.26 -4.04
N ALA A 11 -8.13 -1.78 -4.47
CA ALA A 11 -6.91 -1.81 -3.66
C ALA A 11 -6.42 -0.40 -3.33
N ALA A 12 -6.35 0.48 -4.33
CA ALA A 12 -5.94 1.89 -4.15
C ALA A 12 -6.87 2.64 -3.18
N ARG A 13 -8.20 2.46 -3.29
CA ARG A 13 -9.15 3.08 -2.36
C ARG A 13 -9.02 2.56 -0.93
N ALA A 14 -8.73 1.27 -0.77
CA ALA A 14 -8.55 0.66 0.54
C ALA A 14 -7.30 1.22 1.24
N ALA A 15 -6.18 1.33 0.53
CA ALA A 15 -4.95 1.96 1.01
C ALA A 15 -5.14 3.45 1.33
N GLY A 16 -5.79 4.20 0.43
CA GLY A 16 -6.08 5.62 0.66
C GLY A 16 -6.87 5.88 1.94
N ASN A 17 -7.81 5.00 2.29
CA ASN A 17 -8.55 5.12 3.56
C ASN A 17 -7.65 4.91 4.79
N ILE A 18 -6.60 4.08 4.71
CA ILE A 18 -5.61 3.96 5.79
C ILE A 18 -4.79 5.23 5.87
N ILE A 19 -4.25 5.70 4.75
CA ILE A 19 -3.40 6.90 4.69
C ILE A 19 -4.14 8.11 5.29
N VAL A 20 -5.39 8.38 4.87
CA VAL A 20 -6.18 9.51 5.39
C VAL A 20 -6.41 9.39 6.90
N ARG A 21 -6.74 8.20 7.42
CA ARG A 21 -6.92 8.00 8.86
C ARG A 21 -5.62 8.16 9.66
N SER A 22 -4.48 7.91 9.03
CA SER A 22 -3.17 8.10 9.64
C SER A 22 -2.80 9.58 9.73
N LEU A 23 -3.31 10.45 8.85
CA LEU A 23 -3.12 11.91 8.94
C LEU A 23 -3.70 12.48 10.24
N ASP A 24 -4.90 12.03 10.65
CA ASP A 24 -5.52 12.46 11.91
C ASP A 24 -4.65 12.11 13.14
N ARG A 25 -3.81 11.07 13.03
CA ARG A 25 -2.87 10.65 14.09
C ARG A 25 -1.55 11.40 14.01
N LEU A 26 -1.10 11.83 12.82
CA LEU A 26 0.10 12.66 12.64
C LEU A 26 -0.03 13.99 13.37
N ASP A 27 -1.21 14.62 13.33
CA ASP A 27 -1.45 15.87 14.06
C ASP A 27 -1.25 15.71 15.58
N SER A 28 -1.51 14.50 16.11
CA SER A 28 -1.24 14.16 17.52
C SER A 28 0.23 13.79 17.81
N LEU A 29 1.01 13.46 16.77
CA LEU A 29 2.44 13.15 16.84
C LEU A 29 3.28 14.43 16.70
N THR A 30 3.09 15.40 17.59
CA THR A 30 3.87 16.64 17.59
C THR A 30 5.25 16.44 18.24
N VAL A 31 6.08 15.48 17.81
CA VAL A 31 7.40 15.27 18.43
C VAL A 31 8.44 14.70 17.45
N LYS A 32 9.40 15.54 17.02
CA LYS A 32 10.69 15.24 16.31
C LYS A 32 10.59 14.57 14.94
N GLU A 33 11.25 15.15 13.92
CA GLU A 33 11.32 14.66 12.52
C GLU A 33 11.55 13.15 12.38
N LYS A 34 12.45 12.56 13.17
CA LYS A 34 12.72 11.12 13.09
C LYS A 34 11.48 10.27 13.38
N SER A 35 10.65 10.68 14.35
CA SER A 35 9.41 9.98 14.69
C SER A 35 8.31 10.20 13.65
N ALA A 36 8.33 11.33 12.94
CA ALA A 36 7.44 11.56 11.80
C ALA A 36 7.81 10.63 10.64
N ASN A 37 9.09 10.57 10.24
CA ASN A 37 9.53 9.68 9.16
C ASN A 37 9.29 8.19 9.49
N ASP A 38 9.58 7.77 10.72
CA ASP A 38 9.29 6.41 11.17
C ASP A 38 7.79 6.10 11.07
N PHE A 39 6.93 7.08 11.38
CA PHE A 39 5.48 6.94 11.23
C PHE A 39 5.04 6.84 9.77
N VAL A 40 5.54 7.70 8.87
CA VAL A 40 5.14 7.61 7.45
C VAL A 40 5.58 6.27 6.86
N SER A 41 6.77 5.79 7.20
CA SER A 41 7.21 4.44 6.80
C SER A 41 6.33 3.31 7.34
N GLU A 42 5.72 3.44 8.51
CA GLU A 42 4.73 2.48 9.00
C GLU A 42 3.43 2.51 8.19
N VAL A 43 3.00 3.72 7.80
CA VAL A 43 1.81 3.91 6.96
C VAL A 43 2.01 3.29 5.58
N ASP A 44 3.17 3.49 4.96
CA ASP A 44 3.52 2.94 3.64
C ASP A 44 3.46 1.41 3.63
N ARG A 45 4.08 0.79 4.64
CA ARG A 45 4.08 -0.68 4.76
C ARG A 45 2.68 -1.23 4.95
N GLU A 46 1.85 -0.57 5.76
CA GLU A 46 0.48 -1.02 5.99
C GLU A 46 -0.41 -0.82 4.76
N ALA A 47 -0.23 0.29 4.03
CA ALA A 47 -0.89 0.56 2.76
C ALA A 47 -0.50 -0.49 1.71
N GLU A 48 0.79 -0.78 1.54
CA GLU A 48 1.28 -1.79 0.61
C GLU A 48 0.74 -3.18 0.94
N ARG A 49 0.78 -3.57 2.22
CA ARG A 49 0.23 -4.84 2.70
C ARG A 49 -1.24 -4.99 2.32
N LEU A 50 -2.04 -3.94 2.50
CA LEU A 50 -3.46 -3.95 2.18
C LEU A 50 -3.72 -4.03 0.67
N ILE A 51 -2.90 -3.37 -0.14
CA ILE A 51 -2.98 -3.45 -1.62
C ILE A 51 -2.74 -4.90 -2.06
N ILE A 52 -1.63 -5.50 -1.60
CA ILE A 52 -1.26 -6.89 -1.91
C ILE A 52 -2.37 -7.84 -1.46
N GLU A 53 -2.88 -7.70 -0.23
CA GLU A 53 -3.94 -8.55 0.29
C GLU A 53 -5.23 -8.46 -0.55
N THR A 54 -5.62 -7.24 -0.93
CA THR A 54 -6.84 -7.00 -1.73
C THR A 54 -6.74 -7.65 -3.10
N ILE A 55 -5.58 -7.50 -3.77
CA ILE A 55 -5.34 -8.08 -5.08
C ILE A 55 -5.24 -9.60 -4.98
N ARG A 56 -4.47 -10.14 -4.03
CA ARG A 56 -4.23 -11.57 -3.84
C ARG A 56 -5.51 -12.35 -3.54
N ARG A 57 -6.51 -11.73 -2.90
CA ARG A 57 -7.86 -12.33 -2.72
C ARG A 57 -8.58 -12.64 -4.05
N SER A 58 -8.34 -11.84 -5.09
CA SER A 58 -8.95 -12.03 -6.42
C SER A 58 -8.02 -12.76 -7.39
N TYR A 59 -6.71 -12.58 -7.22
CA TYR A 59 -5.66 -13.10 -8.08
C TYR A 59 -4.54 -13.73 -7.23
N PRO A 60 -4.76 -14.93 -6.67
CA PRO A 60 -3.82 -15.54 -5.72
C PRO A 60 -2.47 -15.96 -6.35
N GLY A 61 -2.44 -16.17 -7.67
CA GLY A 61 -1.22 -16.56 -8.41
C GLY A 61 -0.32 -15.41 -8.83
N HIS A 62 -0.83 -14.17 -8.85
CA HIS A 62 -0.07 -13.03 -9.37
C HIS A 62 1.11 -12.69 -8.45
N GLY A 63 2.21 -12.23 -9.06
CA GLY A 63 3.38 -11.69 -8.38
C GLY A 63 3.21 -10.22 -8.01
N PHE A 64 4.11 -9.73 -7.16
CA PHE A 64 4.13 -8.34 -6.71
C PHE A 64 5.56 -7.80 -6.68
N LEU A 65 5.70 -6.51 -6.97
CA LEU A 65 6.92 -5.74 -6.74
C LEU A 65 6.49 -4.47 -6.00
N GLY A 66 6.62 -4.52 -4.67
CA GLY A 66 6.38 -3.38 -3.80
C GLY A 66 7.66 -2.58 -3.57
N GLU A 67 7.52 -1.29 -3.34
CA GLU A 67 8.61 -0.42 -2.93
C GLU A 67 9.16 -0.84 -1.55
N GLU A 68 8.27 -1.14 -0.60
CA GLU A 68 8.65 -1.41 0.78
C GLU A 68 9.04 -2.88 1.02
N SER A 69 8.28 -3.82 0.45
CA SER A 69 8.48 -5.26 0.66
C SER A 69 9.24 -5.96 -0.47
N GLY A 70 9.57 -5.26 -1.54
CA GLY A 70 10.30 -5.81 -2.68
C GLY A 70 9.50 -6.84 -3.48
N ARG A 71 10.18 -7.84 -4.03
CA ARG A 71 9.58 -8.81 -4.95
C ARG A 71 8.92 -9.99 -4.21
N HIS A 72 7.65 -10.23 -4.53
CA HIS A 72 6.90 -11.43 -4.18
C HIS A 72 6.77 -12.32 -5.41
N ALA A 73 7.14 -13.59 -5.28
CA ALA A 73 7.00 -14.57 -6.35
C ALA A 73 5.52 -14.75 -6.75
N GLY A 74 5.31 -15.05 -8.03
CA GLY A 74 4.02 -15.34 -8.63
C GLY A 74 4.18 -15.88 -10.04
N ASP A 75 3.09 -15.94 -10.77
CA ASP A 75 3.01 -16.39 -12.15
C ASP A 75 3.43 -15.29 -13.16
N GLU A 76 2.88 -15.32 -14.37
CA GLU A 76 3.23 -14.40 -15.45
C GLU A 76 2.82 -12.94 -15.19
N SER A 77 1.86 -12.70 -14.28
CA SER A 77 1.34 -11.35 -14.00
C SER A 77 1.97 -10.74 -12.75
N VAL A 78 2.55 -9.55 -12.87
CA VAL A 78 3.18 -8.83 -11.75
C VAL A 78 2.54 -7.46 -11.54
N TRP A 79 2.12 -7.18 -10.31
CA TRP A 79 1.66 -5.84 -9.90
C TRP A 79 2.83 -5.04 -9.33
N ILE A 80 3.03 -3.83 -9.84
CA ILE A 80 4.03 -2.89 -9.32
C ILE A 80 3.30 -1.91 -8.40
N ILE A 81 3.79 -1.77 -7.17
CA ILE A 81 3.10 -1.02 -6.11
C ILE A 81 4.06 0.00 -5.52
N ASP A 82 3.66 1.25 -5.61
CA ASP A 82 4.12 2.35 -4.77
C ASP A 82 2.92 2.71 -3.88
N PRO A 83 3.00 2.48 -2.56
CA PRO A 83 1.87 2.64 -1.65
C PRO A 83 1.54 4.10 -1.31
N LEU A 84 2.53 5.00 -1.36
CA LEU A 84 2.41 6.41 -1.05
C LEU A 84 3.56 7.20 -1.69
N ASP A 85 3.32 7.77 -2.86
CA ASP A 85 4.26 8.68 -3.51
C ASP A 85 4.28 10.03 -2.76
N GLY A 86 5.46 10.45 -2.30
CA GLY A 86 5.67 11.72 -1.58
C GLY A 86 5.82 11.62 -0.06
N THR A 87 6.37 10.50 0.42
CA THR A 87 6.72 10.18 1.82
C THR A 87 7.58 11.23 2.53
#